data_AF-A0A976LNT3-F1
#
_entry.id   AF-A0A976LNT3-F1
#
_cell.length_a   1.000
_cell.length_b   1.000
_cell.length_c   1.000
_cell.angle_alpha   90.00
_cell.angle_beta   90.00
_cell.angle_gamma   90.00
#
_symmetry.space_group_name_H-M   'P 1'
#
loop_
_entity.id
_entity.type
_entity.pdbx_description
1 polymer ?
#
loop_
_entity_poly.entity_id
_entity_poly.type
_entity_poly.pdbx_seq_one_letter_code
_entity_poly.pdbx_strand_id
1 'polypeptide(L)'
;MFSCHVPEYFHNRDLRLILFGGKGGVGKTTMAASAALHLAQSSRGEKKVLIVSTDPAHSLSDSFGIEIGDRVTPISPIHNRFAIELDASRLAGEFKAKNEAVIKKLADRGTYFDQQDIAEF
;
A
#
# COMPACT_ATOMS: atom_id res chain seq x y z
N MET A 1 27.29 -5.33 18.32
CA MET A 1 26.39 -4.39 17.61
C MET A 1 26.14 -5.01 16.23
N PHE A 2 24.96 -5.58 15.98
CA PHE A 2 24.68 -6.19 14.68
C PHE A 2 24.51 -5.08 13.65
N SER A 3 25.42 -5.00 12.68
CA SER A 3 25.26 -4.13 11.52
C SER A 3 24.21 -4.77 10.62
N CYS A 4 22.96 -4.30 10.71
CA CYS A 4 21.92 -4.72 9.77
C CYS A 4 22.27 -4.15 8.39
N HIS A 5 22.48 -5.02 7.41
CA HIS A 5 22.71 -4.60 6.03
C HIS A 5 21.40 -4.05 5.46
N VAL A 6 21.36 -2.74 5.23
CA VAL A 6 20.25 -2.10 4.52
C VAL A 6 20.49 -2.29 3.02
N PRO A 7 19.50 -2.78 2.26
CA PRO A 7 19.65 -2.95 0.82
C PRO A 7 20.02 -1.64 0.11
N GLU A 8 20.92 -1.68 -0.87
CA GLU A 8 21.47 -0.48 -1.53
C GLU A 8 20.40 0.45 -2.10
N TYR A 9 19.28 -0.08 -2.57
CA TYR A 9 18.20 0.72 -3.15
C TYR A 9 17.55 1.71 -2.16
N PHE A 10 17.71 1.53 -0.84
CA PHE A 10 17.26 2.52 0.16
C PHE A 10 18.07 3.82 0.11
N HIS A 11 19.28 3.80 -0.45
CA HIS A 11 20.08 5.00 -0.66
C HIS A 11 19.71 5.76 -1.94
N ASN A 12 18.91 5.16 -2.82
CA ASN A 12 18.45 5.82 -4.04
C ASN A 12 17.51 6.99 -3.68
N ARG A 13 17.95 8.22 -3.99
CA ARG A 13 17.16 9.43 -3.74
C ARG A 13 15.90 9.50 -4.61
N ASP A 14 15.89 8.84 -5.76
CA ASP A 14 14.75 8.80 -6.69
C ASP A 14 13.75 7.68 -6.41
N LEU A 15 13.99 6.85 -5.39
CA LEU A 15 13.04 5.82 -4.98
C LEU A 15 11.69 6.47 -4.57
N ARG A 16 10.63 6.16 -5.32
CA ARG A 16 9.27 6.67 -5.09
C ARG A 16 8.30 5.62 -4.55
N LEU A 17 8.53 4.34 -4.82
CA LEU A 17 7.61 3.26 -4.49
C LEU A 17 8.38 2.01 -4.07
N ILE A 18 7.96 1.43 -2.95
CA ILE A 18 8.36 0.08 -2.52
C ILE A 18 7.07 -0.70 -2.28
N LEU A 19 6.99 -1.89 -2.87
CA LEU A 19 5.84 -2.79 -2.70
C LEU A 19 6.25 -3.99 -1.84
N PHE A 20 5.44 -4.27 -0.82
CA PHE A 20 5.62 -5.42 0.06
C PHE A 20 4.53 -6.45 -0.26
N GLY A 21 4.89 -7.47 -1.05
CA GLY A 21 4.01 -8.58 -1.44
C GLY A 21 4.39 -9.89 -0.76
N GLY A 22 3.44 -10.81 -0.63
CA GLY A 22 3.65 -12.13 -0.04
C GLY A 22 2.40 -12.72 0.61
N LYS A 23 2.49 -13.98 1.04
CA LYS A 23 1.39 -14.71 1.70
C LYS A 23 0.98 -14.04 3.02
N GLY A 24 -0.17 -14.44 3.59
CA GLY A 24 -0.58 -14.02 4.93
C GLY A 24 0.45 -14.42 5.98
N GLY A 25 0.68 -13.57 6.99
CA GLY A 25 1.55 -13.89 8.14
C GLY A 25 3.07 -13.82 7.92
N VAL A 26 3.57 -13.50 6.72
CA VAL A 26 5.04 -13.44 6.45
C VAL A 26 5.72 -12.15 6.94
N GLY A 27 5.02 -11.27 7.68
CA GLY A 27 5.60 -10.04 8.23
C GLY A 27 5.62 -8.82 7.30
N LYS A 28 4.78 -8.79 6.25
CA LYS A 28 4.73 -7.68 5.27
C LYS A 28 4.52 -6.32 5.93
N THR A 29 3.52 -6.22 6.81
CA THR A 29 3.17 -4.98 7.51
C THR A 29 4.33 -4.49 8.37
N THR A 30 4.96 -5.40 9.12
CA THR A 30 6.13 -5.09 9.95
C THR A 30 7.29 -4.58 9.11
N MET A 31 7.57 -5.23 7.97
CA MET A 31 8.63 -4.81 7.06
C MET A 31 8.33 -3.47 6.41
N ALA A 32 7.09 -3.22 5.98
CA ALA A 32 6.65 -1.95 5.41
C ALA A 32 6.78 -0.80 6.42
N ALA A 33 6.31 -1.00 7.65
CA ALA A 33 6.45 -0.04 8.73
C ALA A 33 7.92 0.26 9.02
N SER A 34 8.75 -0.78 9.22
CA SER A 34 10.18 -0.65 9.49
C SER A 34 10.92 0.10 8.37
N ALA A 35 10.66 -0.26 7.11
CA ALA A 35 11.25 0.41 5.94
C ALA A 35 10.87 1.89 5.87
N ALA A 36 9.61 2.22 6.12
CA ALA A 36 9.14 3.59 6.10
C ALA A 36 9.74 4.43 7.24
N LEU A 37 9.84 3.86 8.44
CA LEU A 37 10.53 4.49 9.57
C LEU A 37 11.99 4.80 9.21
N HIS A 38 12.69 3.83 8.63
CA HIS A 38 14.09 3.95 8.23
C HIS A 38 14.28 5.04 7.15
N LEU A 39 13.50 5.03 6.06
CA LEU A 39 13.62 6.00 4.97
C LEU A 39 13.37 7.44 5.43
N ALA A 40 12.36 7.62 6.28
CA ALA A 40 12.05 8.93 6.82
C ALA A 40 13.16 9.44 7.75
N GLN A 41 13.74 8.57 8.58
CA GLN A 41 14.86 8.92 9.46
C GLN A 41 16.15 9.20 8.67
N SER A 42 16.50 8.35 7.71
CA SER A 42 17.74 8.47 6.93
C SER A 42 17.75 9.69 6.01
N SER A 43 16.56 10.15 5.58
CA SER A 43 16.42 11.38 4.81
C SER A 43 16.57 12.68 5.63
N ARG A 44 16.78 12.59 6.96
CA ARG A 44 16.87 13.76 7.86
C ARG A 44 15.70 14.75 7.74
N GLY A 45 14.51 14.23 7.43
CA GLY A 45 13.30 15.06 7.27
C GLY A 45 13.03 15.56 5.85
N GLU A 46 13.95 15.38 4.90
CA GLU A 46 13.79 15.87 3.52
C GLU A 46 12.71 15.11 2.75
N LYS A 47 12.56 13.80 3.01
CA LYS A 47 11.55 12.97 2.34
C LYS A 47 10.34 12.77 3.22
N LYS A 48 9.15 13.02 2.66
CA LYS A 48 7.88 12.58 3.23
C LYS A 48 7.63 11.14 2.78
N VAL A 49 7.31 10.27 3.73
CA VAL A 49 7.04 8.85 3.48
C VAL A 49 5.60 8.54 3.85
N LEU A 50 4.87 7.94 2.91
CA LEU A 50 3.50 7.46 3.12
C LEU A 50 3.49 5.94 3.06
N ILE A 51 2.96 5.31 4.10
CA ILE A 51 2.68 3.88 4.14
C ILE A 51 1.22 3.70 3.74
N VAL A 52 0.97 2.86 2.74
CA VAL A 52 -0.38 2.51 2.30
C VAL A 52 -0.58 1.04 2.59
N SER A 53 -1.56 0.71 3.43
CA SER A 53 -2.03 -0.67 3.58
C SER A 53 -3.35 -0.85 2.83
N THR A 54 -3.43 -1.94 2.09
CA THR A 54 -4.66 -2.47 1.51
C THR A 54 -5.04 -3.81 2.16
N ASP A 55 -4.39 -4.17 3.27
CA ASP A 55 -4.65 -5.39 4.02
C ASP A 55 -6.00 -5.25 4.75
N PRO A 56 -6.92 -6.22 4.65
CA PRO A 56 -8.19 -6.21 5.38
C PRO A 56 -8.01 -6.21 6.90
N ALA A 57 -6.91 -6.78 7.40
CA ALA A 57 -6.57 -6.69 8.81
C ALA A 57 -5.92 -5.32 9.07
N HIS A 58 -6.50 -4.51 9.97
CA HIS A 58 -6.04 -3.18 10.44
C HIS A 58 -4.63 -3.18 11.09
N SER A 59 -3.68 -3.77 10.39
CA SER A 59 -2.40 -4.24 10.89
C SER A 59 -1.42 -3.09 11.07
N LEU A 60 -1.58 -1.97 10.35
CA LEU A 60 -0.77 -0.77 10.59
C LEU A 60 -1.22 -0.07 11.86
N SER A 61 -2.53 0.01 12.09
CA SER A 61 -3.08 0.57 13.33
C SER A 61 -2.51 -0.18 14.54
N ASP A 62 -2.54 -1.51 14.49
CA ASP A 62 -1.93 -2.37 15.52
C ASP A 62 -0.40 -2.18 15.63
N SER A 63 0.30 -2.07 14.49
CA SER A 63 1.76 -1.93 14.47
C SER A 63 2.24 -0.60 15.07
N PHE A 64 1.47 0.47 14.92
CA PHE A 64 1.82 1.80 15.42
C PHE A 64 1.13 2.16 16.75
N GLY A 65 0.14 1.38 17.18
CA GLY A 65 -0.65 1.66 18.38
C GLY A 65 -1.48 2.93 18.28
N ILE A 66 -1.88 3.32 17.07
CA ILE A 66 -2.73 4.48 16.79
C ILE A 66 -3.79 4.09 15.78
N GLU A 67 -4.94 4.76 15.81
CA GLU A 67 -6.00 4.53 14.83
C GLU A 67 -5.62 5.14 13.47
N ILE A 68 -5.57 4.29 12.43
CA ILE A 68 -5.30 4.69 11.04
C ILE A 68 -6.49 4.23 10.19
N GLY A 69 -7.12 5.16 9.51
CA GLY A 69 -8.28 4.89 8.64
C GLY A 69 -7.99 5.23 7.18
N ASP A 70 -9.06 5.53 6.45
CA ASP A 70 -9.04 5.89 5.02
C ASP A 70 -8.55 7.31 4.72
N ARG A 71 -7.95 7.98 5.71
CA ARG A 71 -7.35 9.30 5.59
C ARG A 71 -5.89 9.23 5.96
N VAL A 72 -5.10 10.10 5.34
CA VAL A 72 -3.67 10.24 5.64
C VAL A 72 -3.49 10.70 7.08
N THR A 73 -2.94 9.81 7.91
CA THR A 73 -2.68 10.03 9.34
C THR A 73 -1.19 10.20 9.60
N PRO A 74 -0.74 11.28 10.25
CA PRO A 74 0.66 11.44 10.67
C PRO A 74 1.08 10.41 11.73
N ILE A 75 2.29 9.85 11.59
CA ILE A 75 2.87 8.91 12.57
C ILE A 75 3.81 9.67 13.53
N SER A 76 3.28 10.06 14.69
CA SER A 76 4.01 10.73 15.78
C SER A 76 5.13 9.84 16.36
N PRO A 77 6.24 10.40 16.89
CA PRO A 77 6.62 11.82 16.98
C PRO A 77 7.38 12.37 15.77
N ILE A 78 7.47 11.62 14.67
CA ILE A 78 8.32 12.00 13.54
C ILE A 78 7.48 12.59 12.42
N HIS A 79 7.72 13.86 12.13
CA HIS A 79 6.82 14.71 11.33
C HIS A 79 6.76 14.41 9.82
N ASN A 80 7.66 13.59 9.28
CA ASN A 80 7.73 13.28 7.84
C ASN A 80 7.20 11.88 7.49
N ARG A 81 6.38 11.28 8.36
CA ARG A 81 5.81 9.94 8.16
C ARG A 81 4.30 9.95 8.28
N PHE A 82 3.66 9.25 7.36
CA PHE A 82 2.22 9.19 7.25
C PHE A 82 1.79 7.76 6.96
N ALA A 83 0.58 7.40 7.36
CA ALA A 83 -0.04 6.12 7.03
C ALA A 83 -1.49 6.31 6.59
N ILE A 84 -1.98 5.35 5.82
CA ILE A 84 -3.38 5.22 5.43
C ILE A 84 -3.72 3.73 5.32
N GLU A 85 -4.89 3.35 5.82
CA GLU A 85 -5.45 2.01 5.66
C GLU A 85 -6.68 2.10 4.75
N LEU A 86 -6.60 1.42 3.61
CA LEU A 86 -7.62 1.44 2.58
C LEU A 86 -8.41 0.14 2.60
N ASP A 87 -9.74 0.25 2.56
CA ASP A 87 -10.60 -0.88 2.24
C ASP A 87 -10.51 -1.17 0.73
N ALA A 88 -9.65 -2.13 0.39
CA ALA A 88 -9.41 -2.52 -1.00
C ALA A 88 -10.68 -3.05 -1.68
N SER A 89 -11.52 -3.80 -0.95
CA SER A 89 -12.74 -4.40 -1.47
C SER A 89 -13.77 -3.33 -1.82
N ARG A 90 -13.97 -2.36 -0.91
CA ARG A 90 -14.85 -1.21 -1.16
C ARG A 90 -14.36 -0.38 -2.34
N LEU A 91 -13.08 -0.01 -2.36
CA LEU A 91 -12.52 0.82 -3.44
C LEU A 91 -12.54 0.11 -4.80
N ALA A 92 -12.30 -1.19 -4.82
CA ALA A 92 -12.42 -1.99 -6.04
C ALA A 92 -13.87 -2.05 -6.54
N GLY A 93 -14.84 -2.22 -5.63
CA GLY A 93 -16.26 -2.18 -5.96
C GLY A 93 -16.69 -0.83 -6.54
N GLU A 94 -16.29 0.28 -5.90
CA GLU A 94 -16.54 1.64 -6.39
C GLU A 94 -15.90 1.89 -7.77
N PHE A 95 -14.66 1.44 -7.95
CA PHE A 95 -13.98 1.55 -9.24
C PHE A 95 -14.70 0.76 -10.32
N LYS A 96 -15.13 -0.47 -10.02
CA LYS A 96 -15.86 -1.33 -10.95
C LYS A 96 -17.20 -0.72 -11.34
N ALA A 97 -18.00 -0.28 -10.37
CA ALA A 97 -19.29 0.36 -10.61
C ALA A 97 -19.15 1.64 -11.46
N LYS A 98 -18.15 2.48 -11.16
CA LYS A 98 -17.90 3.72 -11.91
C LYS A 98 -17.47 3.46 -13.36
N ASN A 99 -16.76 2.37 -13.61
CA ASN A 99 -16.15 2.08 -14.92
C ASN A 99 -16.82 0.91 -15.65
N GLU A 100 -17.99 0.45 -15.19
CA GLU A 100 -18.66 -0.77 -15.67
C GLU A 100 -18.79 -0.80 -17.19
N ALA A 101 -19.30 0.29 -17.79
CA ALA A 101 -19.49 0.39 -19.24
C ALA A 101 -18.16 0.31 -20.01
N VAL A 102 -17.06 0.84 -19.46
CA VAL A 102 -15.73 0.79 -20.06
C VAL A 102 -15.13 -0.60 -19.92
N ILE A 103 -15.25 -1.22 -18.74
CA ILE A 103 -14.77 -2.57 -18.45
C ILE A 103 -15.48 -3.59 -19.34
N LYS A 104 -16.81 -3.51 -19.48
CA LYS A 104 -17.58 -4.37 -20.40
C LYS A 104 -17.13 -4.20 -21.84
N LYS A 105 -16.94 -2.97 -22.30
CA LYS A 105 -16.46 -2.68 -23.66
C LYS A 105 -15.02 -3.18 -23.92
N LEU A 106 -14.17 -3.19 -22.89
CA LEU A 106 -12.83 -3.77 -22.94
C LEU A 106 -12.88 -5.29 -22.96
N ALA A 107 -13.76 -5.91 -22.16
CA ALA A 107 -13.96 -7.36 -22.12
C ALA A 107 -14.56 -7.88 -23.43
N ASP A 108 -15.58 -7.22 -23.99
CA ASP A 108 -16.18 -7.56 -25.29
C ASP A 108 -15.18 -7.51 -26.46
N ARG A 109 -14.16 -6.65 -26.35
CA ARG A 109 -13.15 -6.44 -27.39
C ARG A 109 -11.86 -7.22 -27.16
N GLY A 110 -11.61 -7.66 -25.93
CA GLY A 110 -10.48 -8.50 -25.57
C GLY A 110 -10.85 -9.95 -25.81
N THR A 111 -10.07 -10.67 -26.61
CA THR A 111 -10.31 -12.08 -26.99
C THR A 111 -10.15 -13.10 -25.84
N TYR A 112 -10.35 -12.69 -24.59
CA TYR A 112 -9.97 -13.47 -23.39
C TYR A 112 -11.11 -13.80 -22.43
N PHE A 113 -12.31 -13.24 -22.63
CA PHE A 113 -13.46 -13.52 -21.75
C PHE A 113 -14.65 -13.96 -22.58
N ASP A 114 -15.25 -15.08 -22.18
CA ASP A 114 -16.45 -15.61 -22.83
C ASP A 114 -17.67 -14.78 -22.37
N GLN A 115 -18.77 -14.81 -23.12
CA GLN A 115 -19.97 -14.01 -22.80
C GLN A 115 -20.54 -14.28 -21.40
N GLN A 116 -20.27 -15.46 -20.82
CA GLN A 116 -20.63 -15.81 -19.46
C GLN A 116 -19.77 -15.06 -18.43
N ASP A 117 -18.46 -14.93 -18.66
CA ASP A 117 -17.55 -14.20 -17.77
C ASP A 117 -17.91 -12.71 -17.73
N ILE A 118 -18.34 -12.15 -18.87
CA ILE A 118 -18.75 -10.74 -18.99
C ILE A 118 -20.06 -10.46 -18.24
N ALA A 119 -20.96 -11.44 -18.15
CA ALA A 119 -22.24 -11.31 -17.45
C ALA A 119 -22.10 -11.32 -15.92
N GLU A 120 -20.99 -11.88 -15.39
CA GLU A 120 -20.68 -11.93 -13.96
C GLU A 120 -19.83 -10.72 -13.47
N PHE A 121 -19.36 -9.87 -14.39
CA PHE A 121 -18.80 -8.54 -14.07
C PHE A 121 -19.90 -7.53 -13.79
#